data_AF-A0A7Y4IPK0-F1
#
_entry.id   AF-A0A7Y4IPK0-F1
#
_cell.length_a   1.000
_cell.length_b   1.000
_cell.length_c   1.000
_cell.angle_alpha   90.00
_cell.angle_beta   90.00
_cell.angle_gamma   90.00
#
_symmetry.space_group_name_H-M   'P 1'
#
loop_
_entity.id
_entity.type
_entity.pdbx_description
1 polymer ?
#
loop_
_entity_poly.entity_id
_entity_poly.type
_entity_poly.pdbx_seq_one_letter_code
_entity_poly.pdbx_strand_id
1 'polypeptide(L)'
;MSSGRRIGAAVAQGRSAPGRGWRNRRAAGASPEVGVRGNPKMLKFRSVALVAGVALLGSACGGPEASESEPTKMTWEEFRASVYEDPEGKLIFDGDMALDSEEELRAFFDNHVAAETGTSRGGLAVYNTSPTKAISGDVRWSATQARNLTYCVSSTFSGNKSRVVTAMNSATAAWEATANVNFIHVTAQDGACTASNNNVLFDVRPVNSGGQYLARAFFPNSGRSGRNVLVDNTAFGPISPWTLEGIMRHELGHVLGFRHEHTRSTGSGCFEDNAWRALTSTYDRASVMHYPQCAGTQTGDLVLTTLDKQGARALYP
;
A
#
# COMPACT_ATOMS: atom_id res chain seq x y z
N MET A 1 -20.04 49.07 37.63
CA MET A 1 -19.43 50.23 36.92
C MET A 1 -17.95 49.95 36.68
N SER A 2 -17.32 50.69 35.76
CA SER A 2 -16.08 50.29 35.07
C SER A 2 -14.78 50.74 35.75
N SER A 3 -13.71 49.97 35.50
CA SER A 3 -12.30 50.36 35.25
C SER A 3 -11.68 51.58 35.95
N GLY A 4 -10.50 51.39 36.57
CA GLY A 4 -9.56 52.45 36.95
C GLY A 4 -8.10 51.99 36.94
N ARG A 5 -7.23 52.64 36.14
CA ARG A 5 -5.87 52.18 35.76
C ARG A 5 -4.80 53.24 36.06
N ARG A 6 -3.66 52.85 36.65
CA ARG A 6 -2.32 53.54 36.65
C ARG A 6 -1.27 52.43 36.89
N ILE A 7 -0.19 52.19 36.14
CA ILE A 7 0.83 52.98 35.41
C ILE A 7 1.78 53.76 36.34
N GLY A 8 3.06 53.36 36.30
CA GLY A 8 4.22 54.07 36.84
C GLY A 8 5.52 53.36 36.42
N ALA A 9 6.47 54.07 35.83
CA ALA A 9 7.76 53.54 35.38
C ALA A 9 8.88 54.52 35.75
N ALA A 10 10.08 54.01 36.05
CA ALA A 10 11.29 54.80 36.24
C ALA A 10 12.55 53.99 35.91
N VAL A 11 13.62 54.69 35.51
CA VAL A 11 14.86 54.15 34.92
C VAL A 11 16.06 54.57 35.78
N ALA A 12 17.09 53.73 35.88
CA ALA A 12 18.45 54.16 36.24
C ALA A 12 19.51 53.26 35.55
N GLN A 13 20.62 53.87 35.11
CA GLN A 13 21.74 53.20 34.42
C GLN A 13 22.98 53.11 35.32
N GLY A 14 23.87 52.15 35.07
CA GLY A 14 25.22 52.10 35.65
C GLY A 14 26.14 51.17 34.87
N ARG A 15 27.30 51.67 34.42
CA ARG A 15 28.32 50.93 33.64
C ARG A 15 29.56 50.64 34.49
N SER A 16 30.15 49.44 34.34
CA SER A 16 31.62 49.24 34.26
C SER A 16 31.99 47.77 33.99
N ALA A 17 33.19 47.55 33.43
CA ALA A 17 33.84 46.26 33.14
C ALA A 17 35.38 46.50 33.27
N PRO A 18 36.32 45.57 32.95
CA PRO A 18 36.24 44.13 32.61
C PRO A 18 37.31 43.25 33.33
N GLY A 19 37.41 41.95 33.00
CA GLY A 19 38.74 41.32 32.83
C GLY A 19 38.99 39.85 33.26
N ARG A 20 39.48 39.05 32.28
CA ARG A 20 40.33 37.82 32.40
C ARG A 20 39.68 36.57 33.06
N GLY A 21 39.76 35.34 32.52
CA GLY A 21 40.35 34.84 31.27
C GLY A 21 41.32 33.66 31.51
N TRP A 22 40.95 32.43 31.14
CA TRP A 22 41.80 31.23 31.20
C TRP A 22 41.76 30.42 29.90
N ARG A 23 42.86 29.70 29.62
CA ARG A 23 43.17 29.04 28.33
C ARG A 23 42.84 27.54 28.38
N ASN A 24 42.53 26.91 27.24
CA ASN A 24 43.45 25.90 26.63
C ASN A 24 42.97 25.27 25.30
N ARG A 25 43.95 25.19 24.37
CA ARG A 25 44.29 24.09 23.44
C ARG A 25 43.25 23.50 22.49
N ARG A 26 43.56 23.63 21.19
CA ARG A 26 43.33 22.59 20.19
C ARG A 26 44.23 21.38 20.48
N ALA A 27 43.73 20.17 20.24
CA ALA A 27 44.53 18.99 19.93
C ALA A 27 43.75 18.15 18.92
N ALA A 28 44.43 17.64 17.90
CA ALA A 28 43.88 16.69 16.94
C ALA A 28 44.35 15.27 17.28
N GLY A 29 43.61 14.25 16.84
CA GLY A 29 44.12 12.87 16.77
C GLY A 29 43.12 11.78 17.15
N ALA A 30 43.10 10.73 16.30
CA ALA A 30 42.54 9.40 16.54
C ALA A 30 41.01 9.27 16.75
N SER A 31 40.30 9.08 15.65
CA SER A 31 39.10 8.23 15.66
C SER A 31 39.49 6.76 15.88
N PRO A 32 38.75 5.97 16.67
CA PRO A 32 38.86 4.52 16.62
C PRO A 32 38.06 3.98 15.42
N GLU A 33 38.72 3.25 14.52
CA GLU A 33 38.03 2.47 13.49
C GLU A 33 37.21 1.35 14.14
N VAL A 34 35.89 1.38 13.99
CA VAL A 34 35.04 0.19 14.15
C VAL A 34 34.78 -0.36 12.75
N GLY A 35 35.47 -1.44 12.40
CA GLY A 35 35.48 -1.99 11.06
C GLY A 35 34.14 -2.56 10.62
N VAL A 36 33.38 -1.79 9.83
CA VAL A 36 32.19 -2.30 9.12
C VAL A 36 32.64 -3.08 7.88
N ARG A 37 33.07 -4.34 8.07
CA ARG A 37 33.10 -5.36 7.00
C ARG A 37 31.85 -6.25 7.05
N GLY A 38 30.69 -5.61 6.92
CA GLY A 38 29.44 -6.28 6.59
C GLY A 38 29.11 -6.02 5.13
N ASN A 39 29.53 -6.93 4.23
CA ASN A 39 29.10 -6.87 2.84
C ASN A 39 27.56 -6.94 2.80
N PRO A 40 26.83 -6.02 2.15
CA PRO A 40 25.41 -6.22 1.92
C PRO A 40 25.28 -7.48 1.07
N LYS A 41 24.72 -8.56 1.65
CA LYS A 41 24.38 -9.76 0.89
C LYS A 41 23.30 -9.35 -0.11
N MET A 42 23.67 -9.18 -1.38
CA MET A 42 22.70 -9.09 -2.46
C MET A 42 21.73 -10.27 -2.32
N LEU A 43 20.43 -9.99 -2.17
CA LEU A 43 19.42 -11.02 -2.09
C LEU A 43 19.38 -11.75 -3.45
N LYS A 44 20.04 -12.90 -3.50
CA LYS A 44 19.94 -13.84 -4.62
C LYS A 44 18.61 -14.58 -4.53
N PHE A 45 17.53 -13.93 -4.95
CA PHE A 45 16.36 -14.69 -5.38
C PHE A 45 16.75 -15.51 -6.62
N ARG A 46 16.45 -16.81 -6.57
CA ARG A 46 16.77 -17.74 -7.65
C ARG A 46 15.74 -17.60 -8.78
N SER A 47 15.96 -16.63 -9.66
CA SER A 47 15.26 -16.59 -10.95
C SER A 47 15.56 -17.87 -11.73
N VAL A 48 14.52 -18.63 -12.08
CA VAL A 48 14.63 -19.72 -13.06
C VAL A 48 14.74 -19.07 -14.44
N ALA A 49 15.96 -18.86 -14.91
CA ALA A 49 16.22 -18.34 -16.24
C ALA A 49 15.98 -19.46 -17.28
N LEU A 50 14.87 -19.35 -18.01
CA LEU A 50 14.57 -20.22 -19.14
C LEU A 50 15.40 -19.79 -20.35
N VAL A 51 16.15 -20.72 -20.94
CA VAL A 51 17.12 -20.45 -22.01
C VAL A 51 16.38 -20.13 -23.31
N ALA A 52 16.53 -18.89 -23.80
CA ALA A 52 16.04 -18.49 -25.11
C ALA A 52 16.92 -19.09 -26.23
N GLY A 53 16.51 -20.23 -26.77
CA GLY A 53 17.12 -20.84 -27.94
C GLY A 53 16.76 -20.08 -29.23
N VAL A 54 17.73 -19.45 -29.87
CA VAL A 54 17.58 -18.89 -31.22
C VAL A 54 17.63 -20.03 -32.25
N ALA A 55 16.57 -20.16 -33.06
CA ALA A 55 16.57 -20.99 -34.26
C ALA A 55 16.06 -20.17 -35.46
N LEU A 56 16.89 -20.09 -36.50
CA LEU A 56 16.56 -19.50 -37.79
C LEU A 56 16.20 -20.60 -38.80
N LEU A 57 15.38 -20.25 -39.80
CA LEU A 57 15.02 -20.99 -41.03
C LEU A 57 14.00 -22.13 -40.90
N GLY A 58 13.11 -22.22 -41.91
CA GLY A 58 12.36 -23.43 -42.22
C GLY A 58 10.89 -23.20 -42.60
N SER A 59 10.60 -23.05 -43.89
CA SER A 59 9.21 -23.09 -44.40
C SER A 59 8.84 -24.52 -44.80
N ALA A 60 7.89 -25.17 -44.12
CA ALA A 60 6.96 -26.17 -44.68
C ALA A 60 6.12 -26.90 -43.59
N CYS A 61 4.83 -27.09 -43.89
CA CYS A 61 3.90 -28.13 -43.42
C CYS A 61 3.73 -28.45 -41.92
N GLY A 62 2.46 -28.62 -41.51
CA GLY A 62 2.06 -28.79 -40.12
C GLY A 62 2.62 -30.04 -39.42
N GLY A 63 3.20 -29.81 -38.25
CA GLY A 63 3.29 -30.73 -37.11
C GLY A 63 2.56 -30.10 -35.92
N PRO A 64 2.30 -30.83 -34.82
CA PRO A 64 1.39 -30.38 -33.78
C PRO A 64 1.82 -29.04 -33.18
N GLU A 65 0.83 -28.17 -32.93
CA GLU A 65 1.03 -26.98 -32.10
C GLU A 65 1.68 -27.43 -30.79
N ALA A 66 2.84 -26.85 -30.47
CA ALA A 66 3.45 -27.08 -29.17
C ALA A 66 2.46 -26.61 -28.12
N SER A 67 1.90 -27.55 -27.35
CA SER A 67 0.97 -27.23 -26.27
C SER A 67 1.62 -26.18 -25.38
N GLU A 68 1.03 -24.98 -25.29
CA GLU A 68 1.40 -24.04 -24.25
C GLU A 68 1.32 -24.80 -22.92
N SER A 69 2.43 -24.85 -22.20
CA SER A 69 2.49 -25.57 -20.93
C SER A 69 1.53 -24.88 -19.97
N GLU A 70 0.44 -25.57 -19.61
CA GLU A 70 -0.54 -25.11 -18.63
C GLU A 70 0.18 -24.48 -17.43
N PRO A 71 -0.16 -23.23 -17.05
CA PRO A 71 0.51 -22.56 -15.95
C PRO A 71 0.35 -23.41 -14.69
N THR A 72 1.47 -23.75 -14.06
CA THR A 72 1.50 -24.69 -12.95
C THR A 72 0.66 -24.14 -11.79
N LYS A 73 -0.40 -24.86 -11.39
CA LYS A 73 -1.27 -24.44 -10.29
C LYS A 73 -0.43 -24.32 -9.01
N MET A 74 -0.52 -23.16 -8.35
CA MET A 74 0.15 -22.92 -7.08
C MET A 74 -0.39 -23.89 -6.02
N THR A 75 0.51 -24.56 -5.30
CA THR A 75 0.15 -25.45 -4.20
C THR A 75 -0.16 -24.67 -2.91
N TRP A 76 -0.84 -25.31 -1.95
CA TRP A 76 -1.11 -24.69 -0.65
C TRP A 76 0.19 -24.37 0.07
N GLU A 77 1.18 -25.26 -0.04
CA GLU A 77 2.50 -25.13 0.58
C GLU A 77 3.28 -23.95 -0.01
N GLU A 78 3.22 -23.73 -1.34
CA GLU A 78 3.83 -22.58 -2.00
C GLU A 78 3.11 -21.27 -1.65
N PHE A 79 1.78 -21.24 -1.69
CA PHE A 79 0.99 -20.09 -1.30
C PHE A 79 1.24 -19.72 0.17
N ARG A 80 1.12 -20.68 1.10
CA ARG A 80 1.32 -20.41 2.52
C ARG A 80 2.74 -19.98 2.87
N ALA A 81 3.74 -20.40 2.09
CA ALA A 81 5.13 -19.98 2.25
C ALA A 81 5.41 -18.56 1.70
N SER A 82 4.55 -17.98 0.87
CA SER A 82 4.64 -16.57 0.47
C SER A 82 4.05 -15.61 1.53
N VAL A 83 3.24 -16.13 2.46
CA VAL A 83 2.48 -15.36 3.44
C VAL A 83 3.32 -14.99 4.66
N TYR A 84 3.37 -13.69 4.95
CA TYR A 84 4.03 -13.11 6.11
C TYR A 84 3.01 -12.77 7.22
N GLU A 85 3.27 -13.15 8.46
CA GLU A 85 2.46 -12.69 9.61
C GLU A 85 3.01 -11.37 10.15
N ASP A 86 2.18 -10.31 10.14
CA ASP A 86 2.61 -8.96 10.52
C ASP A 86 2.52 -8.68 12.03
N PRO A 87 3.05 -7.54 12.51
CA PRO A 87 3.06 -7.20 13.93
C PRO A 87 1.68 -7.03 14.59
N GLU A 88 0.59 -6.99 13.82
CA GLU A 88 -0.79 -6.95 14.32
C GLU A 88 -1.47 -8.34 14.25
N GLY A 89 -0.71 -9.40 13.93
CA GLY A 89 -1.21 -10.77 13.79
C GLY A 89 -2.02 -11.01 12.52
N LYS A 90 -1.83 -10.20 11.47
CA LYS A 90 -2.50 -10.38 10.18
C LYS A 90 -1.67 -11.23 9.24
N LEU A 91 -2.32 -12.12 8.51
CA LEU A 91 -1.69 -12.91 7.45
C LEU A 91 -1.67 -12.08 6.18
N ILE A 92 -0.46 -11.64 5.80
CA ILE A 92 -0.21 -10.76 4.66
C ILE A 92 0.24 -11.59 3.47
N PHE A 93 -0.49 -11.45 2.38
CA PHE A 93 -0.26 -12.12 1.11
C PHE A 93 -0.28 -11.09 -0.02
N ASP A 94 0.35 -11.42 -1.14
CA ASP A 94 0.55 -10.52 -2.29
C ASP A 94 1.05 -9.12 -1.91
N GLY A 95 1.90 -9.02 -0.88
CA GLY A 95 2.56 -7.79 -0.43
C GLY A 95 1.74 -6.91 0.53
N ASP A 96 0.45 -6.67 0.28
CA ASP A 96 -0.34 -5.66 0.99
C ASP A 96 -1.79 -6.08 1.35
N MET A 97 -2.22 -7.30 0.97
CA MET A 97 -3.54 -7.82 1.37
C MET A 97 -3.46 -8.56 2.70
N ALA A 98 -4.41 -8.29 3.60
CA ALA A 98 -4.44 -8.82 4.96
C ALA A 98 -5.69 -9.68 5.24
N LEU A 99 -5.49 -10.85 5.84
CA LEU A 99 -6.55 -11.71 6.40
C LEU A 99 -6.40 -11.89 7.91
N ASP A 100 -7.49 -12.24 8.59
CA ASP A 100 -7.59 -12.25 10.04
C ASP A 100 -7.23 -13.62 10.67
N SER A 101 -7.25 -14.72 9.90
CA SER A 101 -6.86 -16.05 10.42
C SER A 101 -6.37 -17.04 9.35
N GLU A 102 -5.73 -18.12 9.80
CA GLU A 102 -5.27 -19.23 8.95
C GLU A 102 -6.44 -19.94 8.25
N GLU A 103 -7.61 -20.01 8.91
CA GLU A 103 -8.84 -20.52 8.31
C GLU A 103 -9.37 -19.63 7.19
N GLU A 104 -9.30 -18.30 7.34
CA GLU A 104 -9.64 -17.37 6.26
C GLU A 104 -8.67 -17.51 5.09
N LEU A 105 -7.36 -17.56 5.35
CA LEU A 105 -6.32 -17.77 4.35
C LEU A 105 -6.48 -19.11 3.62
N ARG A 106 -6.85 -20.17 4.35
CA ARG A 106 -7.06 -21.49 3.77
C ARG A 106 -8.34 -21.55 2.93
N ALA A 107 -9.43 -20.99 3.43
CA ALA A 107 -10.67 -20.86 2.67
C ALA A 107 -10.45 -20.01 1.42
N PHE A 108 -9.63 -18.97 1.50
CA PHE A 108 -9.25 -18.14 0.36
C PHE A 108 -8.48 -18.94 -0.70
N PHE A 109 -7.46 -19.71 -0.28
CA PHE A 109 -6.73 -20.59 -1.18
C PHE A 109 -7.62 -21.63 -1.86
N ASP A 110 -8.39 -22.40 -1.08
CA ASP A 110 -9.20 -23.50 -1.61
C ASP A 110 -10.29 -23.00 -2.57
N ASN A 111 -10.91 -21.84 -2.29
CA ASN A 111 -12.00 -21.29 -3.12
C ASN A 111 -11.52 -20.49 -4.34
N HIS A 112 -10.33 -19.86 -4.27
CA HIS A 112 -9.98 -18.81 -5.22
C HIS A 112 -8.59 -18.96 -5.88
N VAL A 113 -7.63 -19.63 -5.22
CA VAL A 113 -6.28 -19.85 -5.76
C VAL A 113 -6.18 -21.24 -6.43
N ALA A 114 -6.64 -22.29 -5.73
CA ALA A 114 -6.61 -23.67 -6.22
C ALA A 114 -7.62 -23.95 -7.35
N ALA A 115 -8.76 -23.25 -7.31
CA ALA A 115 -9.87 -23.45 -8.23
C ALA A 115 -9.46 -23.22 -9.70
N GLU A 116 -8.90 -22.05 -10.01
CA GLU A 116 -8.58 -21.63 -11.39
C GLU A 116 -7.32 -20.76 -11.44
N THR A 117 -6.39 -21.06 -12.34
CA THR A 117 -5.38 -20.10 -12.83
C THR A 117 -6.07 -19.13 -13.80
N GLY A 118 -6.19 -17.85 -13.43
CA GLY A 118 -7.15 -16.91 -14.04
C GLY A 118 -7.04 -16.69 -15.55
N THR A 119 -7.94 -17.29 -16.32
CA THR A 119 -8.01 -17.17 -17.80
C THR A 119 -8.56 -15.83 -18.33
N SER A 120 -8.90 -14.89 -17.45
CA SER A 120 -9.76 -13.73 -17.75
C SER A 120 -9.00 -12.40 -17.89
N ARG A 121 -8.89 -11.88 -19.13
CA ARG A 121 -8.12 -10.67 -19.50
C ARG A 121 -8.90 -9.34 -19.40
N GLY A 122 -8.85 -8.65 -18.26
CA GLY A 122 -9.41 -7.28 -18.04
C GLY A 122 -8.53 -6.46 -17.09
N GLY A 123 -8.73 -5.17 -16.76
CA GLY A 123 -9.90 -4.28 -16.86
C GLY A 123 -10.45 -3.77 -15.51
N LEU A 124 -9.65 -3.03 -14.69
CA LEU A 124 -9.77 -2.74 -13.21
C LEU A 124 -10.66 -3.70 -12.38
N ALA A 125 -10.12 -4.45 -11.42
CA ALA A 125 -10.94 -5.36 -10.60
C ALA A 125 -11.53 -4.74 -9.32
N VAL A 126 -12.74 -5.19 -8.96
CA VAL A 126 -13.28 -5.15 -7.59
C VAL A 126 -13.19 -6.53 -6.96
N TYR A 127 -12.91 -6.60 -5.66
CA TYR A 127 -13.02 -7.84 -4.87
C TYR A 127 -14.46 -8.33 -4.93
N ASN A 128 -14.67 -9.60 -5.30
CA ASN A 128 -16.01 -10.15 -5.50
C ASN A 128 -16.08 -11.57 -4.94
N THR A 129 -17.01 -11.80 -4.01
CA THR A 129 -17.22 -13.09 -3.32
C THR A 129 -18.27 -13.99 -3.99
N SER A 130 -18.81 -13.58 -5.14
CA SER A 130 -19.78 -14.39 -5.89
C SER A 130 -19.06 -15.40 -6.79
N PRO A 131 -19.36 -16.71 -6.69
CA PRO A 131 -18.81 -17.72 -7.62
C PRO A 131 -19.15 -17.46 -9.09
N THR A 132 -20.21 -16.69 -9.37
CA THR A 132 -20.63 -16.31 -10.74
C THR A 132 -20.15 -14.90 -11.13
N LYS A 133 -19.30 -14.27 -10.30
CA LYS A 133 -18.84 -12.88 -10.46
C LYS A 133 -20.00 -11.89 -10.63
N ALA A 134 -21.12 -12.12 -9.95
CA ALA A 134 -22.28 -11.25 -9.99
C ALA A 134 -22.02 -9.92 -9.25
N ILE A 135 -22.60 -8.81 -9.72
CA ILE A 135 -22.45 -7.47 -9.10
C ILE A 135 -22.89 -7.46 -7.63
N SER A 136 -23.85 -8.30 -7.24
CA SER A 136 -24.28 -8.47 -5.85
C SER A 136 -23.23 -9.07 -4.91
N GLY A 137 -22.16 -9.65 -5.46
CA GLY A 137 -21.00 -10.14 -4.69
C GLY A 137 -19.86 -9.13 -4.57
N ASP A 138 -19.99 -7.91 -5.09
CA ASP A 138 -18.94 -6.89 -4.98
C ASP A 138 -18.71 -6.53 -3.50
N VAL A 139 -17.45 -6.60 -3.07
CA VAL A 139 -17.01 -6.11 -1.76
C VAL A 139 -16.72 -4.62 -1.87
N ARG A 140 -17.75 -3.83 -1.62
CA ARG A 140 -17.79 -2.37 -1.81
C ARG A 140 -18.53 -1.70 -0.65
N TRP A 141 -18.29 -0.41 -0.45
CA TRP A 141 -19.15 0.39 0.42
C TRP A 141 -20.54 0.59 -0.18
N SER A 142 -21.54 0.77 0.69
CA SER A 142 -22.83 1.31 0.26
C SER A 142 -22.65 2.76 -0.22
N ALA A 143 -23.53 3.25 -1.10
CA ALA A 143 -23.44 4.62 -1.61
C ALA A 143 -23.42 5.68 -0.50
N THR A 144 -24.12 5.45 0.62
CA THR A 144 -24.09 6.32 1.79
C THR A 144 -22.75 6.27 2.53
N GLN A 145 -22.19 5.06 2.72
CA GLN A 145 -20.93 4.89 3.44
C GLN A 145 -19.72 5.39 2.63
N ALA A 146 -19.76 5.20 1.30
CA ALA A 146 -18.74 5.69 0.37
C ALA A 146 -18.51 7.21 0.47
N ARG A 147 -19.58 7.97 0.78
CA ARG A 147 -19.53 9.43 0.95
C ARG A 147 -19.21 9.89 2.38
N ASN A 148 -18.82 8.97 3.26
CA ASN A 148 -18.56 9.23 4.68
C ASN A 148 -17.45 8.32 5.25
N LEU A 149 -16.33 8.20 4.52
CA LEU A 149 -15.19 7.35 4.90
C LEU A 149 -14.31 8.07 5.93
N THR A 150 -14.76 8.10 7.19
CA THR A 150 -14.03 8.78 8.28
C THR A 150 -12.75 8.04 8.67
N TYR A 151 -11.65 8.77 8.81
CA TYR A 151 -10.37 8.22 9.23
C TYR A 151 -9.61 9.13 10.19
N CYS A 152 -8.60 8.59 10.86
CA CYS A 152 -7.65 9.33 11.67
C CYS A 152 -6.21 9.02 11.23
N VAL A 153 -5.25 9.88 11.59
CA VAL A 153 -3.82 9.64 11.35
C VAL A 153 -3.09 9.66 12.69
N SER A 154 -2.51 8.53 13.06
CA SER A 154 -1.94 8.37 14.40
C SER A 154 -0.82 9.36 14.71
N SER A 155 -0.87 9.90 15.92
CA SER A 155 0.20 10.75 16.44
C SER A 155 1.48 9.96 16.76
N THR A 156 1.44 8.62 16.75
CA THR A 156 2.64 7.77 16.93
C THR A 156 3.58 7.76 15.72
N PHE A 157 3.17 8.27 14.55
CA PHE A 157 4.05 8.52 13.40
C PHE A 157 5.23 9.47 13.71
N SER A 158 5.23 10.13 14.86
CA SER A 158 6.33 10.97 15.34
C SER A 158 6.68 12.04 14.29
N GLY A 159 7.96 12.21 13.93
CA GLY A 159 8.39 13.20 12.93
C GLY A 159 7.81 13.01 11.52
N ASN A 160 7.24 11.84 11.19
CA ASN A 160 6.68 11.58 9.86
C ASN A 160 5.18 11.91 9.74
N LYS A 161 4.49 12.29 10.83
CA LYS A 161 3.02 12.47 10.80
C LYS A 161 2.55 13.44 9.71
N SER A 162 3.23 14.58 9.55
CA SER A 162 2.91 15.57 8.51
C SER A 162 3.03 15.00 7.09
N ARG A 163 4.04 14.15 6.82
CA ARG A 163 4.22 13.47 5.53
C ARG A 163 3.04 12.55 5.23
N VAL A 164 2.58 11.77 6.22
CA VAL A 164 1.42 10.88 6.08
C VAL A 164 0.14 11.68 5.84
N VAL A 165 -0.11 12.75 6.61
CA VAL A 165 -1.29 13.61 6.39
C VAL A 165 -1.26 14.25 5.00
N THR A 166 -0.11 14.74 4.53
CA THR A 166 0.01 15.29 3.16
C THR A 166 -0.24 14.24 2.08
N ALA A 167 0.36 13.04 2.21
CA ALA A 167 0.17 11.94 1.28
C ALA A 167 -1.30 11.47 1.23
N MET A 168 -1.93 11.28 2.40
CA MET A 168 -3.35 10.95 2.51
C MET A 168 -4.23 12.00 1.84
N ASN A 169 -4.04 13.29 2.13
CA ASN A 169 -4.87 14.36 1.56
C ASN A 169 -4.81 14.40 0.02
N SER A 170 -3.65 14.14 -0.60
CA SER A 170 -3.55 14.12 -2.07
C SER A 170 -4.10 12.81 -2.65
N ALA A 171 -3.86 11.68 -1.98
CA ALA A 171 -4.39 10.38 -2.38
C ALA A 171 -5.93 10.30 -2.29
N THR A 172 -6.55 10.85 -1.23
CA THR A 172 -8.01 10.94 -1.12
C THR A 172 -8.58 11.85 -2.20
N ALA A 173 -8.00 13.05 -2.37
CA ALA A 173 -8.45 14.00 -3.39
C ALA A 173 -8.42 13.43 -4.81
N ALA A 174 -7.46 12.56 -5.13
CA ALA A 174 -7.40 11.87 -6.43
C ALA A 174 -8.59 10.93 -6.66
N TRP A 175 -9.03 10.19 -5.63
CA TRP A 175 -10.19 9.30 -5.70
C TRP A 175 -11.52 10.08 -5.63
N GLU A 176 -11.61 11.13 -4.83
CA GLU A 176 -12.79 12.02 -4.68
C GLU A 176 -13.07 12.84 -5.95
N ALA A 177 -12.01 13.34 -6.61
CA ALA A 177 -12.13 13.98 -7.93
C ALA A 177 -12.53 13.00 -9.05
N THR A 178 -12.53 11.71 -8.75
CA THR A 178 -12.74 10.63 -9.72
C THR A 178 -14.12 10.03 -9.61
N ALA A 179 -14.55 9.65 -8.40
CA ALA A 179 -15.75 8.88 -8.12
C ALA A 179 -16.48 9.43 -6.89
N ASN A 180 -17.71 8.95 -6.63
CA ASN A 180 -18.61 9.52 -5.64
C ASN A 180 -18.33 9.03 -4.21
N VAL A 181 -17.09 9.26 -3.78
CA VAL A 181 -16.51 8.89 -2.49
C VAL A 181 -16.09 10.16 -1.73
N ASN A 182 -15.93 10.09 -0.41
CA ASN A 182 -15.48 11.21 0.41
C ASN A 182 -14.83 10.68 1.70
N PHE A 183 -13.54 10.99 1.86
CA PHE A 183 -12.68 10.59 2.96
C PHE A 183 -12.49 11.74 3.93
N ILE A 184 -12.91 11.55 5.18
CA ILE A 184 -12.99 12.63 6.16
C ILE A 184 -11.92 12.42 7.22
N HIS A 185 -10.85 13.23 7.22
CA HIS A 185 -9.84 13.20 8.28
C HIS A 185 -10.41 13.81 9.57
N VAL A 186 -10.78 12.95 10.52
CA VAL A 186 -11.27 13.34 11.84
C VAL A 186 -10.07 13.61 12.76
N THR A 187 -9.39 14.74 12.57
CA THR A 187 -8.18 15.15 13.32
C THR A 187 -8.33 15.07 14.84
N ALA A 188 -9.54 15.28 15.37
CA ALA A 188 -9.84 15.13 16.81
C ALA A 188 -9.61 13.70 17.34
N GLN A 189 -9.53 12.69 16.48
CA GLN A 189 -9.31 11.28 16.82
C GLN A 189 -7.83 10.85 16.67
N ASP A 190 -6.95 11.70 16.13
CA ASP A 190 -5.52 11.41 15.90
C ASP A 190 -4.73 11.04 17.16
N GLY A 191 -5.18 11.50 18.34
CA GLY A 191 -4.57 11.17 19.64
C GLY A 191 -4.93 9.77 20.14
N ALA A 192 -6.00 9.18 19.62
CA ALA A 192 -6.52 7.85 19.96
C ALA A 192 -6.73 7.00 18.69
N CYS A 193 -5.87 7.18 17.68
CA CYS A 193 -6.04 6.55 16.39
C CYS A 193 -5.52 5.11 16.41
N THR A 194 -6.42 4.15 16.65
CA THR A 194 -6.13 2.72 16.79
C THR A 194 -7.23 1.85 16.19
N ALA A 195 -6.93 0.57 15.99
CA ALA A 195 -7.87 -0.46 15.53
C ALA A 195 -9.14 -0.59 16.39
N SER A 196 -9.11 -0.12 17.64
CA SER A 196 -10.25 -0.13 18.57
C SER A 196 -11.07 1.16 18.55
N ASN A 197 -10.66 2.19 17.79
CA ASN A 197 -11.38 3.47 17.77
C ASN A 197 -12.60 3.42 16.85
N ASN A 198 -13.78 3.29 17.46
CA ASN A 198 -15.07 3.23 16.79
C ASN A 198 -15.63 4.60 16.34
N ASN A 199 -14.94 5.72 16.62
CA ASN A 199 -15.35 7.05 16.17
C ASN A 199 -14.94 7.33 14.70
N VAL A 200 -14.16 6.43 14.09
CA VAL A 200 -13.74 6.48 12.68
C VAL A 200 -13.97 5.12 12.03
N LEU A 201 -14.13 5.12 10.69
CA LEU A 201 -14.29 3.90 9.90
C LEU A 201 -13.00 3.06 9.88
N PHE A 202 -11.85 3.72 9.80
CA PHE A 202 -10.52 3.11 9.82
C PHE A 202 -9.45 4.03 10.42
N ASP A 203 -8.31 3.45 10.80
CA ASP A 203 -7.14 4.17 11.34
C ASP A 203 -5.93 4.06 10.41
N VAL A 204 -5.16 5.15 10.30
CA VAL A 204 -3.86 5.16 9.62
C VAL A 204 -2.76 5.17 10.68
N ARG A 205 -1.91 4.14 10.72
CA ARG A 205 -0.91 3.92 11.79
C ARG A 205 0.48 3.52 11.27
N PRO A 206 1.55 3.86 12.01
CA PRO A 206 2.86 3.28 11.76
C PRO A 206 2.87 1.80 12.16
N VAL A 207 3.66 1.02 11.44
CA VAL A 207 4.02 -0.36 11.78
C VAL A 207 5.53 -0.56 11.61
N ASN A 208 6.05 -1.70 12.06
CA ASN A 208 7.40 -2.13 11.76
C ASN A 208 7.37 -3.56 11.23
N SER A 209 7.02 -3.71 9.95
CA SER A 209 7.09 -4.99 9.22
C SER A 209 8.54 -5.33 8.81
N GLY A 210 9.48 -4.40 9.01
CA GLY A 210 10.88 -4.60 8.62
C GLY A 210 11.07 -4.56 7.09
N GLY A 211 10.19 -3.83 6.39
CA GLY A 211 10.22 -3.71 4.93
C GLY A 211 9.71 -4.93 4.17
N GLN A 212 8.86 -5.78 4.78
CA GLN A 212 8.09 -6.77 4.00
C GLN A 212 7.08 -6.09 3.06
N TYR A 213 6.59 -4.93 3.47
CA TYR A 213 5.73 -4.04 2.69
C TYR A 213 6.03 -2.58 3.04
N LEU A 214 5.72 -1.64 2.13
CA LEU A 214 5.85 -0.21 2.39
C LEU A 214 4.60 0.33 3.11
N ALA A 215 3.43 -0.06 2.63
CA ALA A 215 2.17 0.09 3.33
C ALA A 215 1.31 -1.15 3.08
N ARG A 216 0.19 -1.24 3.80
CA ARG A 216 -0.88 -2.21 3.51
C ARG A 216 -2.24 -1.65 3.92
N ALA A 217 -3.30 -2.23 3.36
CA ALA A 217 -4.68 -1.79 3.58
C ALA A 217 -5.60 -2.94 3.98
N PHE A 218 -6.88 -2.79 3.67
CA PHE A 218 -7.99 -3.66 4.04
C PHE A 218 -9.13 -3.51 3.02
N PHE A 219 -10.05 -4.47 2.98
CA PHE A 219 -11.23 -4.42 2.11
C PHE A 219 -12.51 -3.99 2.85
N PRO A 220 -13.54 -3.45 2.16
CA PRO A 220 -14.79 -3.00 2.77
C PRO A 220 -15.53 -4.00 3.69
N ASN A 221 -15.29 -5.31 3.56
CA ASN A 221 -15.87 -6.34 4.43
C ASN A 221 -15.08 -6.62 5.72
N SER A 222 -13.88 -6.07 5.91
CA SER A 222 -13.07 -6.30 7.11
C SER A 222 -13.76 -5.79 8.39
N GLY A 223 -13.68 -6.58 9.47
CA GLY A 223 -14.12 -6.17 10.81
C GLY A 223 -13.38 -4.90 11.29
N ARG A 224 -13.95 -4.11 12.22
CA ARG A 224 -13.35 -2.80 12.59
C ARG A 224 -11.88 -2.91 13.01
N SER A 225 -11.51 -3.95 13.74
CA SER A 225 -10.12 -4.25 14.12
C SER A 225 -9.18 -4.43 12.92
N GLY A 226 -9.65 -5.02 11.83
CA GLY A 226 -8.89 -5.17 10.57
C GLY A 226 -8.90 -3.93 9.66
N ARG A 227 -9.78 -2.94 9.91
CA ARG A 227 -9.86 -1.73 9.09
C ARG A 227 -8.79 -0.72 9.45
N ASN A 228 -7.57 -0.96 8.96
CA ASN A 228 -6.42 -0.09 9.17
C ASN A 228 -5.55 0.01 7.91
N VAL A 229 -5.02 1.22 7.65
CA VAL A 229 -3.93 1.43 6.69
C VAL A 229 -2.64 1.53 7.50
N LEU A 230 -1.75 0.56 7.34
CA LEU A 230 -0.47 0.55 8.05
C LEU A 230 0.65 1.00 7.13
N VAL A 231 1.58 1.78 7.67
CA VAL A 231 2.70 2.33 6.93
C VAL A 231 3.99 1.95 7.64
N ASP A 232 4.84 1.17 6.97
CA ASP A 232 6.11 0.72 7.53
C ASP A 232 7.15 1.85 7.55
N ASN A 233 8.13 1.73 8.44
CA ASN A 233 9.22 2.69 8.57
C ASN A 233 10.02 2.86 7.26
N THR A 234 10.10 1.83 6.43
CA THR A 234 10.82 1.87 5.14
C THR A 234 10.15 2.76 4.09
N ALA A 235 8.82 2.97 4.15
CA ALA A 235 8.09 3.89 3.26
C ALA A 235 8.54 5.36 3.37
N PHE A 236 9.23 5.71 4.46
CA PHE A 236 9.78 7.04 4.68
C PHE A 236 11.18 7.24 4.08
N GLY A 237 11.82 6.17 3.60
CA GLY A 237 13.17 6.13 3.02
C GLY A 237 13.21 6.34 1.49
N PRO A 238 14.27 5.85 0.80
CA PRO A 238 14.44 6.00 -0.64
C PRO A 238 13.60 4.98 -1.42
N ILE A 239 12.33 5.31 -1.68
CA ILE A 239 11.32 4.45 -2.33
C ILE A 239 11.06 4.76 -3.82
N SER A 240 11.95 5.52 -4.46
CA SER A 240 11.87 5.89 -5.89
C SER A 240 11.73 4.65 -6.79
N PRO A 241 10.86 4.67 -7.83
CA PRO A 241 10.15 5.82 -8.40
C PRO A 241 8.89 6.26 -7.66
N TRP A 242 8.44 5.49 -6.66
CA TRP A 242 7.22 5.79 -5.92
C TRP A 242 7.44 6.90 -4.88
N THR A 243 6.36 7.57 -4.51
CA THR A 243 6.32 8.41 -3.31
C THR A 243 5.32 7.84 -2.29
N LEU A 244 5.34 8.38 -1.08
CA LEU A 244 4.34 8.05 -0.07
C LEU A 244 2.92 8.39 -0.53
N GLU A 245 2.75 9.42 -1.37
CA GLU A 245 1.46 9.76 -1.98
C GLU A 245 0.99 8.66 -2.93
N GLY A 246 1.84 8.21 -3.86
CA GLY A 246 1.54 7.12 -4.76
C GLY A 246 1.15 5.83 -4.04
N ILE A 247 1.88 5.50 -2.97
CA ILE A 247 1.57 4.35 -2.11
C ILE A 247 0.20 4.54 -1.44
N MET A 248 -0.06 5.66 -0.76
CA MET A 248 -1.39 5.91 -0.18
C MET A 248 -2.51 5.87 -1.23
N ARG A 249 -2.23 6.26 -2.47
CA ARG A 249 -3.21 6.20 -3.59
C ARG A 249 -3.56 4.75 -3.96
N HIS A 250 -2.59 3.84 -3.92
CA HIS A 250 -2.77 2.39 -4.05
C HIS A 250 -3.58 1.82 -2.88
N GLU A 251 -3.13 2.06 -1.64
CA GLU A 251 -3.80 1.56 -0.43
C GLU A 251 -5.27 1.95 -0.36
N LEU A 252 -5.58 3.22 -0.68
CA LEU A 252 -6.96 3.71 -0.73
C LEU A 252 -7.81 3.05 -1.82
N GLY A 253 -7.19 2.45 -2.85
CA GLY A 253 -7.88 1.60 -3.81
C GLY A 253 -8.44 0.33 -3.17
N HIS A 254 -7.66 -0.35 -2.33
CA HIS A 254 -8.15 -1.49 -1.54
C HIS A 254 -9.24 -1.08 -0.53
N VAL A 255 -9.07 0.07 0.14
CA VAL A 255 -10.11 0.63 1.02
C VAL A 255 -11.43 0.87 0.27
N LEU A 256 -11.38 1.14 -1.05
CA LEU A 256 -12.56 1.26 -1.91
C LEU A 256 -13.06 -0.07 -2.49
N GLY A 257 -12.34 -1.18 -2.30
CA GLY A 257 -12.68 -2.52 -2.77
C GLY A 257 -11.95 -2.98 -4.04
N PHE A 258 -11.00 -2.21 -4.57
CA PHE A 258 -10.27 -2.61 -5.78
C PHE A 258 -9.20 -3.66 -5.47
N ARG A 259 -9.11 -4.68 -6.31
CA ARG A 259 -8.02 -5.68 -6.29
C ARG A 259 -6.87 -5.20 -7.18
N HIS A 260 -5.70 -5.79 -7.03
CA HIS A 260 -4.59 -5.50 -7.93
C HIS A 260 -4.93 -5.85 -9.37
N GLU A 261 -4.39 -5.10 -10.30
CA GLU A 261 -4.74 -5.30 -11.71
C GLU A 261 -4.10 -6.56 -12.30
N HIS A 262 -3.04 -7.07 -11.66
CA HIS A 262 -2.23 -8.17 -12.18
C HIS A 262 -2.87 -9.56 -12.02
N THR A 263 -3.83 -9.74 -11.10
CA THR A 263 -4.58 -11.01 -10.83
C THR A 263 -5.45 -11.51 -12.01
N ARG A 264 -5.24 -10.93 -13.18
CA ARG A 264 -6.15 -10.83 -14.34
C ARG A 264 -5.39 -11.03 -15.65
N SER A 265 -4.14 -11.47 -15.51
CA SER A 265 -3.24 -11.83 -16.57
C SER A 265 -2.34 -12.95 -16.06
N THR A 266 -2.65 -14.18 -16.46
CA THR A 266 -1.73 -15.33 -16.34
C THR A 266 -0.39 -15.08 -17.05
N GLY A 267 -0.35 -14.15 -18.02
CA GLY A 267 0.87 -13.71 -18.69
C GLY A 267 1.70 -12.67 -17.92
N SER A 268 1.28 -12.25 -16.71
CA SER A 268 2.03 -11.28 -15.90
C SER A 268 3.18 -11.91 -15.09
N GLY A 269 3.13 -13.23 -14.90
CA GLY A 269 4.05 -13.97 -14.01
C GLY A 269 3.66 -13.91 -12.52
N CYS A 270 2.65 -13.12 -12.15
CA CYS A 270 2.02 -13.11 -10.85
C CYS A 270 0.54 -13.51 -10.96
N PHE A 271 0.02 -14.17 -9.94
CA PHE A 271 -1.40 -14.48 -9.83
C PHE A 271 -1.77 -14.53 -8.35
N GLU A 272 -2.84 -13.83 -8.00
CA GLU A 272 -3.40 -13.83 -6.65
C GLU A 272 -4.46 -14.94 -6.60
N ASP A 273 -5.61 -14.72 -7.26
CA ASP A 273 -6.78 -15.58 -7.19
C ASP A 273 -7.88 -15.23 -8.23
N ASN A 274 -9.02 -15.92 -8.17
CA ASN A 274 -10.21 -15.63 -9.01
C ASN A 274 -11.37 -14.86 -8.34
N ALA A 275 -11.22 -14.40 -7.08
CA ALA A 275 -12.21 -13.70 -6.27
C ALA A 275 -12.43 -12.23 -6.69
N TRP A 276 -12.66 -11.99 -7.97
CA TRP A 276 -12.76 -10.63 -8.50
C TRP A 276 -13.69 -10.52 -9.69
N ARG A 277 -14.22 -9.31 -9.88
CA ARG A 277 -15.04 -8.93 -11.04
C ARG A 277 -14.43 -7.74 -11.75
N ALA A 278 -14.39 -7.78 -13.08
CA ALA A 278 -13.92 -6.67 -13.91
C ALA A 278 -14.88 -5.47 -13.81
N LEU A 279 -14.33 -4.26 -13.66
CA LEU A 279 -15.03 -2.97 -13.73
C LEU A 279 -14.82 -2.26 -15.07
N THR A 280 -13.74 -2.57 -15.80
CA THR A 280 -13.50 -2.11 -17.17
C THR A 280 -13.20 -3.29 -18.10
N SER A 281 -13.17 -3.05 -19.41
CA SER A 281 -13.04 -4.12 -20.42
C SER A 281 -11.60 -4.44 -20.85
N THR A 282 -10.61 -3.65 -20.42
CA THR A 282 -9.25 -3.69 -20.98
C THR A 282 -8.19 -3.71 -19.88
N TYR A 283 -7.35 -4.75 -19.84
CA TYR A 283 -6.24 -4.89 -18.89
C TYR A 283 -5.28 -3.70 -18.92
N ASP A 284 -5.12 -3.05 -17.77
CA ASP A 284 -4.32 -1.84 -17.64
C ASP A 284 -3.00 -2.08 -16.89
N ARG A 285 -1.96 -2.45 -17.64
CA ARG A 285 -0.60 -2.60 -17.08
C ARG A 285 -0.07 -1.33 -16.41
N ALA A 286 -0.66 -0.16 -16.65
CA ALA A 286 -0.29 1.10 -16.01
C ALA A 286 -1.20 1.49 -14.83
N SER A 287 -2.22 0.69 -14.48
CA SER A 287 -3.14 0.96 -13.36
C SER A 287 -2.39 1.31 -12.07
N VAL A 288 -2.95 2.20 -11.26
CA VAL A 288 -2.51 2.43 -9.88
C VAL A 288 -2.43 1.12 -9.10
N MET A 289 -3.36 0.19 -9.35
CA MET A 289 -3.44 -1.11 -8.68
C MET A 289 -2.48 -2.15 -9.28
N HIS A 290 -1.58 -1.77 -10.21
CA HIS A 290 -0.67 -2.72 -10.85
C HIS A 290 0.73 -2.72 -10.22
N TYR A 291 1.15 -3.88 -9.72
CA TYR A 291 2.50 -4.14 -9.26
C TYR A 291 3.54 -4.13 -10.38
N PRO A 292 4.62 -3.33 -10.31
CA PRO A 292 5.69 -3.33 -11.31
C PRO A 292 6.48 -4.65 -11.39
N GLN A 293 6.67 -5.35 -10.26
CA GLN A 293 7.30 -6.68 -10.22
C GLN A 293 6.49 -7.75 -10.99
N CYS A 294 5.19 -7.50 -11.20
CA CYS A 294 4.28 -8.35 -11.97
C CYS A 294 4.11 -7.87 -13.42
N ALA A 295 5.19 -7.34 -14.02
CA ALA A 295 5.18 -6.72 -15.36
C ALA A 295 4.25 -5.50 -15.50
N GLY A 296 3.94 -4.80 -14.41
CA GLY A 296 3.34 -3.47 -14.44
C GLY A 296 4.25 -2.45 -15.13
N THR A 297 3.67 -1.56 -15.93
CA THR A 297 4.38 -0.54 -16.73
C THR A 297 4.40 0.84 -16.09
N GLN A 298 3.73 1.03 -14.96
CA GLN A 298 3.75 2.33 -14.30
C GLN A 298 5.10 2.55 -13.59
N THR A 299 5.98 3.30 -14.24
CA THR A 299 7.34 3.62 -13.77
C THR A 299 7.43 4.97 -13.05
N GLY A 300 6.29 5.56 -12.69
CA GLY A 300 6.16 6.81 -11.95
C GLY A 300 5.44 6.64 -10.62
N ASP A 301 4.84 7.72 -10.12
CA ASP A 301 4.22 7.80 -8.80
C ASP A 301 2.78 7.24 -8.75
N LEU A 302 2.55 5.98 -9.10
CA LEU A 302 1.28 5.24 -8.92
C LEU A 302 -0.01 6.08 -9.19
N VAL A 303 -0.02 6.85 -10.27
CA VAL A 303 -1.10 7.80 -10.62
C VAL A 303 -2.31 7.06 -11.19
N LEU A 304 -3.51 7.59 -10.92
CA LEU A 304 -4.76 7.03 -11.47
C LEU A 304 -4.80 7.19 -12.99
N THR A 305 -4.87 6.07 -13.71
CA THR A 305 -5.07 6.05 -15.17
C THR A 305 -6.49 6.44 -15.56
N THR A 306 -6.76 6.49 -16.87
CA THR A 306 -8.14 6.65 -17.36
C THR A 306 -9.03 5.46 -17.00
N LEU A 307 -8.49 4.24 -16.96
CA LEU A 307 -9.26 3.03 -16.67
C LEU A 307 -9.53 2.86 -15.17
N ASP A 308 -8.56 3.21 -14.31
CA ASP A 308 -8.77 3.33 -12.86
C ASP A 308 -9.97 4.25 -12.58
N LYS A 309 -9.98 5.41 -13.24
CA LYS A 309 -11.02 6.43 -13.08
C LYS A 309 -12.39 5.99 -13.62
N GLN A 310 -12.42 5.21 -14.70
CA GLN A 310 -13.67 4.68 -15.24
C GLN A 310 -14.25 3.59 -14.33
N GLY A 311 -13.43 2.64 -13.88
CA GLY A 311 -13.87 1.56 -12.99
C GLY A 311 -14.35 2.10 -11.65
N ALA A 312 -13.64 3.08 -11.07
CA ALA A 312 -14.07 3.71 -9.82
C ALA A 312 -15.41 4.44 -9.93
N ARG A 313 -15.69 5.14 -11.05
CA ARG A 313 -17.03 5.72 -11.31
C ARG A 313 -18.11 4.68 -11.53
N ALA A 314 -17.78 3.56 -12.17
CA ALA A 314 -18.73 2.46 -12.36
C ALA A 314 -19.10 1.80 -11.02
N LEU A 315 -18.17 1.72 -10.08
CA LEU A 315 -18.42 1.22 -8.73
C LEU A 315 -19.16 2.26 -7.86
N TYR A 316 -18.72 3.52 -7.87
CA TYR A 316 -19.26 4.62 -7.07
C TYR A 316 -19.69 5.82 -7.94
N PRO A 317 -20.93 5.79 -8.51
CA PRO A 317 -21.48 6.86 -9.34
C PRO A 317 -22.04 8.04 -8.53
#